data_AF-A0A2D5QNC5-F1
#
_entry.id   AF-A0A2D5QNC5-F1
#
_cell.length_a   1.000
_cell.length_b   1.000
_cell.length_c   1.000
_cell.angle_alpha   90.00
_cell.angle_beta   90.00
_cell.angle_gamma   90.00
#
_symmetry.space_group_name_H-M   'P 1'
#
loop_
_entity.id
_entity.type
_entity.pdbx_description
1 polymer ?
#
loop_
_entity_poly.entity_id
_entity_poly.type
_entity_poly.pdbx_seq_one_letter_code
_entity_poly.pdbx_strand_id
1 'polypeptide(L)'
;MSNLPQERFSSFSEFWPYYLSEHSVASCRHVHFIGTNGFVAYLIYLSSESSYVLIAFIAALIIGKLAFASEAKRNASWALFLMIGLMTWVEPRFIYGVLFAYFFAWVGHFLIEHNRPATFQYTLWSLTGDFKMCAQMWRGHLWRQSANSDVQINIEGKS
;
A
#
# COMPACT_ATOMS: atom_id res chain seq x y z
N MET A 1 26.00 -21.54 -5.80
CA MET A 1 25.05 -20.50 -5.37
C MET A 1 23.67 -21.11 -5.47
N SER A 2 23.04 -21.45 -4.34
CA SER A 2 21.75 -22.15 -4.31
C SER A 2 20.64 -21.24 -4.84
N ASN A 3 20.05 -21.62 -5.97
CA ASN A 3 18.80 -21.05 -6.49
C ASN A 3 17.61 -21.55 -5.64
N LEU A 4 17.60 -21.25 -4.34
CA LEU A 4 16.37 -21.39 -3.58
C LEU A 4 15.47 -20.20 -3.94
N PRO A 5 14.22 -20.42 -4.38
CA PRO A 5 13.29 -19.32 -4.53
C PRO A 5 13.21 -18.59 -3.19
N GLN A 6 13.34 -17.27 -3.19
CA GLN A 6 13.03 -16.44 -2.02
C GLN A 6 11.68 -16.91 -1.47
N GLU A 7 11.68 -17.51 -0.28
CA GLU A 7 10.45 -18.02 0.31
C GLU A 7 9.47 -16.86 0.47
N ARG A 8 8.26 -17.05 -0.03
CA ARG A 8 7.21 -16.04 0.05
C ARG A 8 6.85 -15.87 1.52
N PHE A 9 6.70 -14.63 2.00
CA PHE A 9 6.28 -14.35 3.37
C PHE A 9 4.93 -15.03 3.66
N SER A 10 4.80 -15.68 4.81
CA SER A 10 3.62 -16.50 5.14
C SER A 10 2.45 -15.67 5.67
N SER A 11 2.74 -14.46 6.15
CA SER A 11 1.75 -13.53 6.70
C SER A 11 2.13 -12.07 6.48
N PHE A 12 1.13 -11.19 6.54
CA PHE A 12 1.36 -9.74 6.49
C PHE A 12 2.24 -9.23 7.64
N SER A 13 2.24 -9.91 8.80
CA SER A 13 3.08 -9.53 9.94
C SER A 13 4.56 -9.76 9.66
N GLU A 14 4.90 -10.85 8.96
CA GLU A 14 6.27 -11.13 8.52
C GLU A 14 6.71 -10.22 7.37
N PHE A 15 5.78 -9.89 6.47
CA PHE A 15 6.02 -8.95 5.38
C PHE A 15 6.24 -7.51 5.87
N TRP A 16 5.61 -7.11 6.98
CA TRP A 16 5.60 -5.70 7.41
C TRP A 16 6.99 -5.10 7.70
N PRO A 17 7.91 -5.77 8.42
CA PRO A 17 9.29 -5.30 8.58
C PRO A 17 10.02 -5.12 7.25
N TYR A 18 9.86 -6.07 6.31
CA TYR A 18 10.44 -5.96 4.98
C TYR A 18 9.86 -4.77 4.19
N TYR A 19 8.54 -4.59 4.22
CA TYR A 19 7.89 -3.44 3.59
C TYR A 19 8.45 -2.12 4.14
N LEU A 20 8.65 -2.02 5.45
CA LEU A 20 9.21 -0.84 6.08
C LEU A 20 10.70 -0.63 5.72
N SER A 21 11.50 -1.69 5.58
CA SER A 21 12.89 -1.54 5.13
C SER A 21 13.00 -1.01 3.70
N GLU A 22 12.01 -1.28 2.84
CA GLU A 22 11.92 -0.67 1.49
C GLU A 22 11.50 0.81 1.52
N HIS A 23 11.09 1.33 2.67
CA HIS A 23 10.73 2.73 2.92
C HIS A 23 11.55 3.28 4.09
N SER A 24 12.85 3.01 4.08
CA SER A 24 13.77 3.30 5.17
C SER A 24 13.98 4.80 5.40
N VAL A 25 13.90 5.61 4.34
CA VAL A 25 14.15 7.05 4.36
C VAL A 25 12.86 7.84 4.53
N ALA A 26 12.89 8.85 5.40
CA ALA A 26 11.72 9.67 5.72
C ALA A 26 11.11 10.37 4.50
N SER A 27 11.95 10.87 3.57
CA SER A 27 11.48 11.51 2.33
C SER A 27 10.66 10.57 1.46
N CYS A 28 11.04 9.29 1.34
CA CYS A 28 10.26 8.27 0.64
C CYS A 28 8.87 8.13 1.28
N ARG A 29 8.83 7.98 2.61
CA ARG A 29 7.55 7.88 3.34
C ARG A 29 6.68 9.12 3.22
N HIS A 30 7.25 10.33 3.23
CA HIS A 30 6.50 11.58 3.02
C HIS A 30 5.85 11.62 1.63
N VAL A 31 6.58 11.21 0.61
CA VAL A 31 6.08 11.16 -0.77
C VAL A 31 4.91 10.16 -0.87
N HIS A 32 5.03 8.97 -0.28
CA HIS A 32 3.92 8.01 -0.20
C HIS A 32 2.74 8.59 0.59
N PHE A 33 2.99 9.25 1.72
CA PHE A 33 1.96 9.89 2.52
C PHE A 33 1.16 10.92 1.72
N ILE A 34 1.82 11.77 0.94
CA ILE A 34 1.16 12.75 0.06
C ILE A 34 0.30 12.04 -0.99
N GLY A 35 0.85 11.02 -1.66
CA GLY A 35 0.13 10.23 -2.67
C GLY A 35 -1.12 9.55 -2.10
N THR A 36 -0.99 8.83 -0.99
CA THR A 36 -2.09 8.11 -0.34
C THR A 36 -3.17 9.05 0.16
N ASN A 37 -2.82 10.15 0.84
CA ASN A 37 -3.82 11.11 1.32
C ASN A 37 -4.51 11.84 0.16
N GLY A 38 -3.78 12.18 -0.91
CA GLY A 38 -4.37 12.77 -2.11
C GLY A 38 -5.39 11.85 -2.77
N PHE A 39 -5.08 10.56 -2.88
CA PHE A 39 -6.03 9.55 -3.36
C PHE A 39 -7.28 9.45 -2.48
N VAL A 40 -7.12 9.40 -1.16
CA VAL A 40 -8.25 9.33 -0.21
C VAL A 40 -9.12 10.59 -0.31
N ALA A 41 -8.52 11.79 -0.35
CA ALA A 41 -9.25 13.04 -0.52
C ALA A 41 -10.04 13.08 -1.84
N TYR A 42 -9.42 12.60 -2.93
CA TYR A 42 -10.09 12.51 -4.22
C TYR A 42 -11.24 11.50 -4.23
N LEU A 43 -11.06 10.34 -3.59
CA LEU A 43 -12.11 9.34 -3.43
C LEU A 43 -13.30 9.89 -2.62
N ILE A 44 -13.04 10.66 -1.56
CA ILE A 44 -14.09 11.34 -0.77
C ILE A 44 -14.84 12.34 -1.63
N TYR A 45 -14.13 13.14 -2.43
CA TYR A 45 -14.72 14.08 -3.38
C TYR A 45 -15.66 13.36 -4.37
N LEU A 46 -15.21 12.29 -5.03
CA LEU A 46 -16.06 11.53 -5.95
C LEU A 46 -17.28 10.92 -5.23
N SER A 47 -17.09 10.44 -4.00
CA SER A 47 -18.18 9.89 -3.18
C SER A 47 -19.21 10.94 -2.74
N SER A 48 -18.82 12.21 -2.68
CA SER A 48 -19.74 13.31 -2.38
C SER A 48 -20.67 13.66 -3.54
N GLU A 49 -20.28 13.32 -4.77
CA GLU A 49 -21.09 13.53 -5.97
C GLU A 49 -22.04 12.35 -6.25
N SER A 50 -21.64 11.12 -5.90
CA SER A 50 -22.42 9.92 -6.21
C SER A 50 -22.24 8.82 -5.16
N SER A 51 -23.36 8.36 -4.58
CA SER A 51 -23.38 7.26 -3.62
C SER A 51 -22.98 5.91 -4.22
N TYR A 52 -23.08 5.75 -5.55
CA TYR A 52 -22.63 4.54 -6.24
C TYR A 52 -21.12 4.33 -6.10
N VAL A 53 -20.33 5.40 -5.96
CA VAL A 53 -18.88 5.31 -5.72
C VAL A 53 -18.61 4.62 -4.38
N LEU A 54 -19.38 4.94 -3.34
CA LEU A 54 -19.24 4.31 -2.03
C LEU A 54 -19.63 2.82 -2.07
N ILE A 55 -20.70 2.48 -2.78
CA ILE A 55 -21.13 1.08 -2.96
C ILE A 55 -20.04 0.28 -3.70
N ALA A 56 -19.52 0.85 -4.79
CA ALA A 56 -18.43 0.26 -5.56
C ALA A 56 -17.16 0.09 -4.71
N PHE A 57 -16.86 1.08 -3.87
CA PHE A 57 -15.72 1.04 -2.95
C PHE A 57 -15.87 -0.09 -1.92
N ILE A 58 -17.05 -0.24 -1.31
CA ILE A 58 -17.34 -1.35 -0.39
C ILE A 58 -17.17 -2.70 -1.10
N ALA A 59 -17.69 -2.83 -2.32
CA ALA A 59 -17.53 -4.04 -3.12
C ALA A 59 -16.06 -4.33 -3.45
N ALA A 60 -15.28 -3.31 -3.81
CA ALA A 60 -13.84 -3.42 -4.04
C ALA A 60 -13.09 -3.85 -2.75
N LEU A 61 -13.45 -3.32 -1.59
CA LEU A 61 -12.87 -3.76 -0.31
C LEU A 61 -13.20 -5.22 0.01
N ILE A 62 -14.38 -5.71 -0.35
CA ILE A 62 -14.75 -7.13 -0.19
C ILE A 62 -13.86 -8.01 -1.10
N ILE A 63 -13.69 -7.62 -2.37
CA ILE A 63 -12.79 -8.33 -3.31
C ILE A 63 -11.37 -8.39 -2.75
N GLY A 64 -10.84 -7.24 -2.31
CA GLY A 64 -9.52 -7.15 -1.72
C GLY A 64 -9.37 -8.04 -0.48
N LYS A 65 -10.35 -8.03 0.43
CA LYS A 65 -10.36 -8.85 1.64
C LYS A 65 -10.36 -10.35 1.32
N LEU A 66 -11.17 -10.78 0.35
CA LEU A 66 -11.22 -12.19 -0.07
C LEU A 66 -9.90 -12.66 -0.70
N ALA A 67 -9.23 -11.77 -1.43
CA ALA A 67 -7.95 -12.07 -2.05
C ALA A 67 -6.73 -11.88 -1.13
N PHE A 68 -6.87 -11.16 -0.01
CA PHE A 68 -5.76 -10.74 0.85
C PHE A 68 -4.93 -11.91 1.40
N ALA A 69 -5.58 -12.98 1.86
CA ALA A 69 -4.88 -14.15 2.39
C ALA A 69 -4.18 -14.97 1.30
N SER A 70 -4.59 -14.81 0.04
CA SER A 70 -3.98 -15.53 -1.08
C SER A 70 -2.57 -15.05 -1.41
N GLU A 71 -2.20 -13.83 -0.99
CA GLU A 71 -0.85 -13.25 -1.12
C GLU A 71 0.23 -14.09 -0.42
N ALA A 72 -0.10 -14.87 0.60
CA ALA A 72 0.89 -15.78 1.21
C ALA A 72 1.31 -16.90 0.24
N LYS A 73 0.49 -17.21 -0.77
CA LYS A 73 0.68 -18.35 -1.68
C LYS A 73 0.95 -17.93 -3.12
N ARG A 74 0.38 -16.81 -3.58
CA ARG A 74 0.48 -16.31 -4.96
C ARG A 74 0.21 -14.81 -5.01
N ASN A 75 0.75 -14.14 -6.03
CA ASN A 75 0.45 -12.73 -6.25
C ASN A 75 -1.06 -12.52 -6.52
N ALA A 76 -1.68 -11.56 -5.83
CA ALA A 76 -3.08 -11.21 -5.97
C ALA A 76 -3.32 -9.99 -6.90
N SER A 77 -2.44 -9.71 -7.87
CA SER A 77 -2.61 -8.57 -8.80
C SER A 77 -3.95 -8.56 -9.53
N TRP A 78 -4.50 -9.74 -9.86
CA TRP A 78 -5.82 -9.85 -10.47
C TRP A 78 -6.92 -9.16 -9.64
N ALA A 79 -6.84 -9.25 -8.31
CA ALA A 79 -7.82 -8.64 -7.41
C ALA A 79 -7.70 -7.12 -7.43
N LEU A 80 -6.47 -6.59 -7.45
CA LEU A 80 -6.25 -5.15 -7.58
C LEU A 80 -6.81 -4.62 -8.91
N PHE A 81 -6.54 -5.30 -10.02
CA PHE A 81 -7.09 -4.91 -11.33
C PHE A 81 -8.61 -4.97 -11.36
N LEU A 82 -9.23 -5.96 -10.73
CA LEU A 82 -10.69 -6.02 -10.60
C LEU A 82 -11.24 -4.87 -9.73
N MET A 83 -10.58 -4.54 -8.62
CA MET A 83 -10.97 -3.41 -7.78
C MET A 83 -10.91 -2.09 -8.54
N ILE A 84 -9.78 -1.81 -9.21
CA ILE A 84 -9.61 -0.60 -10.03
C ILE A 84 -10.60 -0.59 -11.19
N GLY A 85 -10.76 -1.73 -11.88
CA GLY A 85 -11.68 -1.87 -13.00
C GLY A 85 -13.14 -1.63 -12.59
N LEU A 86 -13.58 -2.19 -11.47
CA LEU A 86 -14.91 -1.95 -10.91
C LEU A 86 -15.13 -0.47 -10.58
N MET A 87 -14.19 0.15 -9.87
CA MET A 87 -14.29 1.56 -9.50
C MET A 87 -14.30 2.48 -10.73
N THR A 88 -13.44 2.20 -11.70
CA THR A 88 -13.35 2.98 -12.96
C THR A 88 -14.56 2.76 -13.85
N TRP A 89 -15.18 1.57 -13.81
CA TRP A 89 -16.42 1.30 -14.53
C TRP A 89 -17.58 2.13 -13.98
N VAL A 90 -17.68 2.26 -12.65
CA VAL A 90 -18.73 3.04 -11.98
C VAL A 90 -18.46 4.54 -12.11
N GLU A 91 -17.21 4.96 -11.94
CA GLU A 91 -16.79 6.35 -12.04
C GLU A 91 -15.43 6.45 -12.76
N PRO A 92 -15.42 6.71 -14.08
CA PRO A 92 -14.19 6.72 -14.87
C PRO A 92 -13.13 7.70 -14.37
N ARG A 93 -13.53 8.81 -13.72
CA ARG A 93 -12.59 9.79 -13.15
C ARG A 93 -11.74 9.20 -12.02
N PHE A 94 -12.17 8.10 -11.39
CA PHE A 94 -11.41 7.39 -10.35
C PHE A 94 -9.96 7.07 -10.76
N ILE A 95 -9.73 6.80 -12.05
CA ILE A 95 -8.39 6.48 -12.56
C ILE A 95 -7.37 7.60 -12.31
N TYR A 96 -7.80 8.87 -12.27
CA TYR A 96 -6.90 9.99 -11.99
C TYR A 96 -6.32 9.92 -10.57
N GLY A 97 -7.13 9.50 -9.60
CA GLY A 97 -6.66 9.28 -8.23
C GLY A 97 -5.63 8.14 -8.15
N VAL A 98 -5.86 7.05 -8.89
CA VAL A 98 -4.92 5.92 -8.97
C VAL A 98 -3.59 6.37 -9.58
N LEU A 99 -3.63 7.05 -10.73
CA LEU A 99 -2.43 7.57 -11.39
C LEU A 99 -1.66 8.53 -10.48
N PHE A 100 -2.36 9.40 -9.76
CA PHE A 100 -1.74 10.31 -8.79
C PHE A 100 -1.03 9.55 -7.68
N ALA A 101 -1.68 8.58 -7.02
CA ALA A 101 -1.04 7.79 -5.97
C ALA A 101 0.19 7.03 -6.47
N TYR A 102 0.07 6.37 -7.63
CA TYR A 102 1.17 5.61 -8.23
C TYR A 102 2.35 6.49 -8.63
N PHE A 103 2.08 7.70 -9.16
CA PHE A 103 3.14 8.66 -9.49
C PHE A 103 4.00 8.97 -8.26
N PHE A 104 3.39 9.32 -7.13
CA PHE A 104 4.13 9.60 -5.89
C PHE A 104 4.83 8.34 -5.37
N ALA A 105 4.16 7.19 -5.31
CA ALA A 105 4.80 5.94 -4.85
C ALA A 105 6.04 5.58 -5.67
N TRP A 106 6.00 5.74 -7.01
CA TRP A 106 7.14 5.49 -7.87
C TRP A 106 8.27 6.51 -7.71
N VAL A 107 7.95 7.78 -7.46
CA VAL A 107 8.97 8.77 -7.09
C VAL A 107 9.71 8.35 -5.82
N GLY A 108 9.00 7.84 -4.81
CA GLY A 108 9.60 7.30 -3.59
C GLY A 108 10.55 6.14 -3.87
N HIS A 109 10.07 5.12 -4.56
CA HIS A 109 10.87 3.92 -4.82
C HIS A 109 12.03 4.14 -5.78
N PHE A 110 11.81 4.83 -6.91
CA PHE A 110 12.83 4.90 -7.97
C PHE A 110 13.79 6.07 -7.85
N LEU A 111 13.33 7.23 -7.37
CA LEU A 111 14.19 8.43 -7.29
C LEU A 111 14.83 8.61 -5.91
N ILE A 112 14.20 8.09 -4.84
CA ILE A 112 14.71 8.25 -3.47
C ILE A 112 15.40 6.96 -3.00
N GLU A 113 14.67 5.85 -2.88
CA GLU A 113 15.22 4.60 -2.33
C GLU A 113 16.03 3.79 -3.36
N HIS A 114 15.84 4.05 -4.65
CA HIS A 114 16.46 3.30 -5.74
C HIS A 114 16.19 1.79 -5.68
N ASN A 115 14.99 1.39 -5.23
CA ASN A 115 14.58 0.00 -5.09
C ASN A 115 13.40 -0.36 -6.02
N ARG A 116 13.05 -1.64 -6.05
CA ARG A 116 11.91 -2.13 -6.82
C ARG A 116 10.69 -2.24 -5.89
N PRO A 117 9.55 -1.61 -6.22
CA PRO A 117 8.36 -1.66 -5.39
C PRO A 117 7.94 -3.10 -5.06
N ALA A 118 7.66 -3.36 -3.78
CA ALA A 118 7.17 -4.65 -3.31
C ALA A 118 5.84 -5.05 -3.97
N THR A 119 5.08 -4.09 -4.52
CA THR A 119 3.82 -4.30 -5.25
C THR A 119 3.93 -5.29 -6.41
N PHE A 120 5.10 -5.46 -7.02
CA PHE A 120 5.27 -6.46 -8.08
C PHE A 120 5.23 -7.91 -7.59
N GLN A 121 5.49 -8.14 -6.30
CA GLN A 121 5.43 -9.46 -5.68
C GLN A 121 4.23 -9.60 -4.76
N TYR A 122 3.97 -8.58 -3.94
CA TYR A 122 2.93 -8.54 -2.91
C TYR A 122 1.98 -7.36 -3.15
N THR A 123 1.08 -7.51 -4.11
CA THR A 123 0.21 -6.43 -4.59
C THR A 123 -0.70 -5.89 -3.48
N LEU A 124 -1.50 -6.74 -2.84
CA LEU A 124 -2.47 -6.28 -1.84
C LEU A 124 -1.82 -5.95 -0.49
N TRP A 125 -0.73 -6.64 -0.15
CA TRP A 125 0.01 -6.35 1.08
C TRP A 125 0.78 -5.05 0.97
N SER A 126 1.37 -4.71 -0.18
CA SER A 126 2.01 -3.40 -0.37
C SER A 126 0.99 -2.26 -0.29
N LEU A 127 -0.16 -2.37 -0.96
CA LEU A 127 -1.25 -1.40 -0.86
C LEU A 127 -1.70 -1.21 0.59
N THR A 128 -1.90 -2.32 1.31
CA THR A 128 -2.26 -2.28 2.74
C THR A 128 -1.13 -1.71 3.59
N GLY A 129 0.11 -1.94 3.19
CA GLY A 129 1.32 -1.37 3.77
C GLY A 129 1.32 0.15 3.70
N ASP A 130 0.98 0.73 2.55
CA ASP A 130 0.90 2.19 2.36
C ASP A 130 -0.13 2.81 3.33
N PHE A 131 -1.32 2.22 3.42
CA PHE A 131 -2.35 2.68 4.37
C PHE A 131 -1.91 2.51 5.83
N LYS A 132 -1.27 1.39 6.19
CA LYS A 132 -0.76 1.15 7.55
C LYS A 132 0.35 2.13 7.92
N MET A 133 1.26 2.41 6.99
CA MET A 133 2.34 3.40 7.15
C MET A 133 1.76 4.80 7.31
N CYS A 134 0.86 5.20 6.42
CA CYS A 134 0.16 6.48 6.48
C CYS A 134 -0.58 6.65 7.82
N ALA A 135 -1.27 5.62 8.30
CA ALA A 135 -1.93 5.63 9.61
C ALA A 135 -0.94 5.72 10.79
N GLN A 136 0.26 5.15 10.69
CA GLN A 136 1.32 5.33 11.70
C GLN A 136 1.87 6.77 11.68
N MET A 137 2.02 7.36 10.50
CA MET A 137 2.43 8.75 10.33
C MET A 137 1.39 9.72 10.89
N TRP A 138 0.10 9.53 10.60
CA TRP A 138 -0.96 10.31 11.24
C TRP A 138 -0.93 10.26 12.78
N ARG A 139 -0.46 9.16 13.35
CA ARG A 139 -0.27 8.98 14.81
C ARG A 139 1.06 9.55 15.34
N GLY A 140 1.84 10.24 14.52
CA GLY A 140 3.12 10.82 14.91
C GLY A 140 4.34 9.89 14.82
N HIS A 141 4.20 8.68 14.28
CA HIS A 141 5.30 7.72 14.12
C HIS A 141 5.92 7.82 12.71
N LEU A 142 7.10 7.22 12.48
CA LEU A 142 7.74 7.13 11.16
C LEU A 142 8.07 8.47 10.44
N TRP A 143 7.95 9.64 11.06
CA TRP A 143 8.25 10.94 10.41
C TRP A 143 9.75 11.21 10.23
N ARG A 144 10.61 10.71 11.13
CA ARG A 144 12.05 11.05 11.16
C ARG A 144 12.99 9.87 11.33
N GLN A 145 12.55 8.80 11.99
CA GLN A 145 13.40 7.63 12.25
C GLN A 145 13.48 6.70 11.04
N SER A 146 14.59 5.98 10.91
CA SER A 146 14.69 4.86 9.95
C SER A 146 13.65 3.82 10.35
N ALA A 147 12.87 3.32 9.39
CA ALA A 147 11.79 2.38 9.70
C ALA A 147 12.28 1.10 10.42
N ASN A 148 13.58 0.80 10.32
CA ASN A 148 14.24 -0.29 11.06
C ASN A 148 14.33 -0.04 12.57
N SER A 149 14.54 1.20 13.03
CA SER A 149 14.59 1.49 14.47
C SER A 149 13.20 1.43 15.11
N ASP A 150 12.16 1.91 14.41
CA ASP A 150 10.78 1.88 14.89
C ASP A 150 10.20 0.45 14.98
N VAL A 151 10.65 -0.46 14.09
CA VAL A 151 10.31 -1.90 14.16
C VAL A 151 10.98 -2.55 15.35
N GLN A 152 12.26 -2.28 15.62
CA GLN A 152 12.93 -2.83 16.80
C GLN A 152 12.30 -2.31 18.10
N ILE A 153 11.99 -1.01 18.19
CA ILE A 153 11.33 -0.42 19.36
C ILE A 153 9.95 -1.06 19.62
N ASN A 154 9.17 -1.36 18.59
CA ASN A 154 7.85 -2.02 18.75
C ASN A 154 7.94 -3.53 19.08
N ILE A 155 9.03 -4.21 18.70
CA ILE A 155 9.27 -5.60 19.07
C ILE A 155 9.74 -5.68 20.53
N GLU A 156 10.64 -4.80 20.94
CA GLU A 156 11.15 -4.72 22.31
C GLU A 156 10.10 -4.20 23.31
N GLY A 157 9.19 -3.31 22.89
CA GLY A 157 8.10 -2.81 23.73
C GLY A 157 6.94 -3.79 23.96
N LYS A 158 7.02 -5.01 23.43
CA LYS A 158 6.00 -6.06 23.57
C LYS A 158 6.50 -7.33 24.29
N SER A 159 7.72 -7.34 24.84
CA SER A 159 8.26 -8.46 25.64
C SER A 159 7.88 -8.34 27.11
#